data_AF-A0A7Y2JVE8-F1
#
_entry.id   AF-A0A7Y2JVE8-F1
#
_cell.length_a   1.000
_cell.length_b   1.000
_cell.length_c   1.000
_cell.angle_alpha   90.00
_cell.angle_beta   90.00
_cell.angle_gamma   90.00
#
_symmetry.space_group_name_H-M   'P 1'
#
loop_
_entity.id
_entity.type
_entity.pdbx_description
1 polymer ?
#
loop_
_entity_poly.entity_id
_entity_poly.type
_entity_poly.pdbx_seq_one_letter_code
_entity_poly.pdbx_strand_id
1 'polypeptide(L)' 'MENTMLAKDAIRSALTRRPGREVFVYPGRDHAFTRPGGHHYHAGDADLANARTDAFFERHLASAA' A
#
# COMPACT_ATOMS: atom_id res chain seq x y z
N MET A 1 11.85 -26.13 9.77
CA MET A 1 10.96 -24.96 9.65
C MET A 1 11.47 -24.14 8.48
N GLU A 2 10.74 -24.11 7.38
CA GLU A 2 11.11 -23.34 6.20
C GLU A 2 11.03 -21.86 6.55
N ASN A 3 12.19 -21.20 6.60
CA ASN A 3 12.30 -19.79 6.96
C ASN A 3 12.02 -18.91 5.73
N THR A 4 10.86 -19.16 5.09
CA THR A 4 10.51 -18.51 3.82
C THR A 4 9.81 -17.21 4.12
N MET A 5 10.59 -16.13 4.17
CA MET A 5 10.06 -14.77 4.20
C MET A 5 9.06 -14.60 3.05
N LEU A 6 7.82 -14.22 3.35
CA LEU A 6 6.84 -13.90 2.31
C LEU A 6 7.39 -12.74 1.46
N ALA A 7 7.11 -12.75 0.15
CA ALA A 7 7.59 -11.71 -0.76
C ALA A 7 7.27 -10.28 -0.27
N LYS A 8 6.09 -10.08 0.34
CA LYS A 8 5.68 -8.79 0.94
C LYS A 8 6.59 -8.34 2.09
N ASP A 9 7.11 -9.27 2.88
CA ASP A 9 8.00 -8.97 4.00
C ASP A 9 9.40 -8.60 3.52
N ALA A 10 9.89 -9.27 2.47
CA ALA A 10 11.14 -8.90 1.82
C ALA A 10 11.07 -7.50 1.21
N ILE A 11 9.98 -7.19 0.49
CA ILE A 11 9.74 -5.86 -0.09
C ILE A 11 9.65 -4.80 1.00
N ARG A 12 8.85 -5.03 2.05
CA ARG A 12 8.72 -4.09 3.17
C ARG A 12 10.07 -3.84 3.82
N SER A 13 10.82 -4.88 4.15
CA SER A 13 12.15 -4.78 4.74
C SER A 13 13.10 -3.96 3.86
N ALA A 14 13.12 -4.20 2.54
CA ALA A 14 13.99 -3.48 1.62
C ALA A 14 13.63 -1.99 1.46
N LEU A 15 12.34 -1.65 1.48
CA LEU A 15 11.85 -0.31 1.21
C LEU A 15 11.81 0.59 2.44
N THR A 16 11.53 0.06 3.63
CA THR A 16 11.47 0.86 4.88
C THR A 16 12.83 1.44 5.28
N ARG A 17 13.93 0.89 4.77
CA ARG A 17 15.29 1.42 4.98
C ARG A 17 15.68 2.56 4.04
N ARG A 18 14.82 2.97 3.12
CA ARG A 18 15.13 4.00 2.10
C ARG A 18 14.37 5.29 2.39
N PRO A 19 15.02 6.47 2.35
CA PRO A 19 14.34 7.74 2.52
C PRO A 19 13.39 8.02 1.33
N GLY A 20 12.33 8.80 1.57
CA GLY A 20 11.38 9.24 0.54
C GLY A 20 10.51 8.12 -0.03
N ARG A 21 10.19 7.10 0.77
CA ARG A 21 9.29 5.99 0.41
C ARG A 21 8.32 5.73 1.55
N GLU A 22 7.07 5.45 1.21
CA GLU A 22 6.03 5.04 2.15
C GLU A 22 5.53 3.64 1.76
N VAL A 23 5.45 2.73 2.72
CA VAL A 23 4.97 1.35 2.50
C VAL A 23 3.90 1.02 3.53
N PHE A 24 2.70 0.67 3.04
CA PHE A 24 1.56 0.30 3.86
C PHE A 24 1.19 -1.16 3.61
N VAL A 25 0.93 -1.91 4.69
CA VAL A 25 0.41 -3.29 4.64
C VAL A 25 -1.02 -3.27 5.15
N TYR A 26 -1.92 -3.91 4.41
CA TYR A 26 -3.33 -4.05 4.77
C TYR A 26 -3.58 -5.49 5.26
N PRO A 27 -3.73 -5.73 6.57
CA PRO A 27 -3.85 -7.07 7.11
C PRO A 27 -5.05 -7.83 6.53
N GLY A 28 -4.81 -9.09 6.12
CA GLY A 28 -5.84 -9.94 5.54
C GLY A 28 -6.36 -9.50 4.17
N ARG A 29 -5.70 -8.56 3.49
CA ARG A 29 -6.01 -8.21 2.10
C ARG A 29 -5.16 -9.00 1.12
N ASP A 30 -5.81 -9.49 0.07
CA ASP A 30 -5.20 -10.16 -1.06
C ASP A 30 -5.05 -9.22 -2.27
N HIS A 31 -4.54 -9.76 -3.37
CA HIS A 31 -4.41 -9.04 -4.62
C HIS A 31 -5.75 -8.44 -5.08
N ALA A 32 -5.68 -7.22 -5.63
CA ALA A 32 -6.83 -6.47 -6.13
C ALA A 32 -7.93 -6.14 -5.10
N PHE A 33 -7.59 -6.00 -3.82
CA PHE A 33 -8.57 -5.60 -2.78
C PHE A 33 -9.20 -4.21 -3.00
N THR A 34 -8.58 -3.37 -3.84
CA THR A 34 -9.07 -2.02 -4.17
C THR A 34 -10.01 -1.99 -5.38
N ARG A 35 -10.23 -3.10 -6.09
CA ARG A 35 -11.06 -3.15 -7.30
C ARG A 35 -12.54 -3.37 -6.95
N PRO A 36 -13.44 -2.38 -7.13
CA PRO A 36 -14.86 -2.56 -6.85
C PRO A 36 -15.44 -3.73 -7.66
N GLY A 37 -16.30 -4.54 -7.03
CA GLY A 37 -16.90 -5.73 -7.64
C GLY A 37 -15.96 -6.93 -7.81
N GLY A 38 -14.70 -6.84 -7.35
CA GLY A 38 -13.76 -7.96 -7.34
C GLY A 38 -13.98 -8.93 -6.16
N HIS A 39 -13.53 -10.19 -6.32
CA HIS A 39 -13.63 -11.23 -5.28
C HIS A 39 -12.96 -10.85 -3.95
N HIS A 40 -11.90 -10.04 -4.00
CA HIS A 40 -11.16 -9.62 -2.81
C HIS A 40 -11.48 -8.19 -2.39
N TYR A 41 -12.49 -7.56 -2.99
CA TYR A 41 -12.82 -6.16 -2.73
C TYR A 41 -13.09 -5.93 -1.24
N HIS A 42 -12.46 -4.91 -0.69
CA HIS A 42 -12.71 -4.47 0.67
C HIS A 42 -12.85 -2.97 0.72
N ALA A 43 -14.08 -2.48 0.85
CA ALA A 43 -14.39 -1.05 0.77
C ALA A 43 -13.54 -0.21 1.74
N GLY A 44 -13.50 -0.57 3.03
CA GLY A 44 -12.79 0.23 4.03
C GLY A 44 -11.27 0.33 3.79
N ASP A 45 -10.62 -0.78 3.41
CA ASP A 45 -9.18 -0.72 3.12
C ASP A 45 -8.91 -0.08 1.75
N ALA A 46 -9.83 -0.21 0.79
CA ALA A 46 -9.73 0.47 -0.49
C ALA A 46 -9.81 1.99 -0.31
N ASP A 47 -10.76 2.49 0.46
CA ASP A 47 -10.92 3.90 0.77
C ASP A 47 -9.68 4.44 1.50
N LEU A 48 -9.16 3.70 2.49
CA LEU A 48 -7.93 4.06 3.19
C LEU A 48 -6.71 4.10 2.25
N ALA A 49 -6.59 3.13 1.34
CA ALA A 49 -5.50 3.10 0.37
C ALA A 49 -5.57 4.28 -0.59
N ASN A 50 -6.76 4.59 -1.11
CA ASN A 50 -6.99 5.71 -2.02
C ASN A 50 -6.70 7.05 -1.32
N ALA A 51 -7.20 7.26 -0.09
CA ALA A 51 -6.94 8.48 0.68
C ALA A 51 -5.44 8.72 0.94
N ARG A 52 -4.66 7.66 1.16
CA ARG A 52 -3.19 7.76 1.29
C ARG A 52 -2.53 8.16 -0.02
N THR A 53 -3.01 7.65 -1.14
CA THR A 53 -2.54 8.02 -2.48
C THR A 53 -2.84 9.49 -2.77
N ASP A 54 -4.05 9.96 -2.50
CA ASP A 54 -4.43 11.35 -2.68
C ASP A 54 -3.54 12.27 -1.84
N ALA A 55 -3.39 11.97 -0.54
CA ALA A 55 -2.53 12.74 0.35
C ALA A 55 -1.05 12.72 -0.09
N PHE A 56 -0.57 11.63 -0.70
CA PHE A 56 0.78 11.57 -1.26
C PHE A 56 0.93 12.50 -2.47
N PHE A 57 -0.05 12.51 -3.37
CA PHE A 57 -0.06 13.42 -4.52
C PHE A 57 -0.17 14.88 -4.10
N GLU A 58 -1.02 15.22 -3.14
CA GLU A 58 -1.10 16.57 -2.59
C GLU A 58 0.26 17.04 -2.05
N ARG A 59 0.98 16.20 -1.31
CA ARG A 59 2.30 16.55 -0.76
C ARG A 59 3.39 16.77 -1.80
N HIS A 60 3.31 16.09 -2.95
CA HIS A 60 4.44 15.98 -3.87
C HIS A 60 4.18 16.51 -5.28
N LEU A 61 2.92 16.67 -5.68
CA LEU A 61 2.51 17.11 -7.01
C LEU A 61 1.62 18.36 -6.98
N ALA A 62 1.18 18.82 -5.80
CA ALA A 62 0.60 20.15 -5.71
C ALA A 62 1.70 21.17 -6.03
N SER A 63 1.71 21.63 -7.28
CA SER A 63 2.59 22.71 -7.72
C SER A 63 2.28 23.97 -6.93
N ALA A 64 3.36 24.64 -6.55
CA ALA A 64 3.42 26.03 -6.17
C ALA A 64 2.56 26.87 -7.12
N ALA A 65 1.61 27.61 -6.56
CA ALA A 65 1.11 28.83 -7.16
C ALA A 65 2.06 29.97 -6.78
#